data_AF-A0ABD6BC91-F1
#
_entry.id   AF-A0ABD6BC91-F1
#
_cell.length_a   1.000
_cell.length_b   1.000
_cell.length_c   1.000
_cell.angle_alpha   90.00
_cell.angle_beta   90.00
_cell.angle_gamma   90.00
#
_symmetry.space_group_name_H-M   'P 1'
#
loop_
_entity.id
_entity.type
_entity.pdbx_description
1 polymer ?
#
loop_
_entity_poly.entity_id
_entity_poly.type
_entity_poly.pdbx_seq_one_letter_code
_entity_poly.pdbx_strand_id
1 'polypeptide(L)'
;LTGDDEYRGIARETVGAFAGASHRVGVQVAEYGTAASRLVHEPLTVAVADEPGSDLHRAALRIADHEKVADPDADESVSPDLDRGTARVAGVDEPASDPESLMERVARLE
;
A
#
# COMPACT_ATOMS: atom_id res chain seq x y z
N LEU A 1 -4.49 -6.57 -13.16
CA LEU A 1 -5.36 -7.76 -12.96
C LEU A 1 -6.78 -7.33 -13.30
N THR A 2 -7.63 -8.26 -13.75
CA THR A 2 -8.99 -7.95 -14.25
C THR A 2 -9.95 -7.41 -13.18
N GLY A 3 -9.54 -7.39 -11.91
CA GLY A 3 -10.40 -7.02 -10.78
C GLY A 3 -11.38 -8.13 -10.38
N ASP A 4 -11.32 -9.28 -11.04
CA ASP A 4 -12.28 -10.37 -10.86
C ASP A 4 -12.06 -11.12 -9.54
N ASP A 5 -13.14 -11.34 -8.80
CA ASP A 5 -13.13 -12.01 -7.50
C ASP A 5 -12.66 -13.47 -7.62
N GLU A 6 -12.89 -14.11 -8.78
CA GLU A 6 -12.44 -15.47 -9.05
C GLU A 6 -10.92 -15.61 -8.89
N TYR A 7 -10.14 -14.70 -9.49
CA TYR A 7 -8.68 -14.71 -9.37
C TYR A 7 -8.24 -14.51 -7.93
N ARG A 8 -8.95 -13.65 -7.18
CA ARG A 8 -8.63 -13.39 -5.77
C ARG A 8 -8.95 -14.61 -4.90
N GLY A 9 -10.03 -15.33 -5.21
CA GLY A 9 -10.40 -16.58 -4.55
C GLY A 9 -9.36 -17.67 -4.76
N ILE A 10 -9.00 -17.94 -6.01
CA ILE A 10 -7.97 -18.94 -6.37
C ILE A 10 -6.62 -18.60 -5.73
N ALA A 11 -6.23 -17.32 -5.72
CA ALA A 11 -4.99 -16.89 -5.10
C ALA A 11 -4.98 -17.15 -3.58
N ARG A 12 -6.08 -16.84 -2.88
CA ARG A 12 -6.21 -17.12 -1.44
C ARG A 12 -6.15 -18.61 -1.13
N GLU A 13 -6.85 -19.44 -1.90
CA GLU A 13 -6.81 -20.90 -1.73
C GLU A 13 -5.40 -21.45 -1.93
N THR A 14 -4.76 -21.07 -3.04
CA THR A 14 -3.45 -21.60 -3.44
C THR A 14 -2.36 -21.16 -2.47
N VAL A 15 -2.30 -19.87 -2.10
CA VAL A 15 -1.30 -19.37 -1.15
C VAL A 15 -1.58 -19.90 0.26
N GLY A 16 -2.85 -20.01 0.65
CA GLY A 16 -3.28 -20.59 1.93
C GLY A 16 -2.84 -22.04 2.13
N ALA A 17 -2.70 -22.83 1.06
CA ALA A 17 -2.21 -24.21 1.14
C ALA A 17 -0.78 -24.33 1.71
N PHE A 18 0.02 -23.27 1.61
CA PHE A 18 1.37 -23.18 2.18
C PHE A 18 1.39 -22.60 3.60
N ALA A 19 0.24 -22.22 4.16
CA ALA A 19 0.16 -21.68 5.51
C ALA A 19 0.73 -22.68 6.54
N GLY A 20 1.65 -22.19 7.36
CA GLY A 20 2.35 -23.01 8.35
C GLY A 20 3.29 -24.06 7.75
N ALA A 21 3.55 -24.11 6.44
CA ALA A 21 4.46 -25.09 5.83
C ALA A 21 5.94 -24.86 6.15
N SER A 22 6.29 -23.76 6.84
CA SER A 22 7.66 -23.39 7.22
C SER A 22 8.41 -24.50 7.98
N HIS A 23 7.71 -25.28 8.81
CA HIS A 23 8.30 -26.43 9.54
C HIS A 23 8.70 -27.61 8.63
N ARG A 24 8.14 -27.69 7.41
CA ARG A 24 8.42 -28.76 6.43
C ARG A 24 9.34 -28.33 5.30
N VAL A 25 9.26 -27.06 4.89
CA VAL A 25 9.89 -26.55 3.66
C VAL A 25 10.97 -25.49 3.94
N GLY A 26 11.09 -25.03 5.19
CA GLY A 26 12.14 -24.10 5.61
C GLY A 26 12.05 -22.73 4.92
N VAL A 27 13.20 -22.11 4.62
CA VAL A 27 13.28 -20.74 4.07
C VAL A 27 12.67 -20.61 2.65
N GLN A 28 12.49 -21.71 1.93
CA GLN A 28 11.93 -21.70 0.58
C GLN A 28 10.47 -21.21 0.55
N VAL A 29 9.74 -21.28 1.67
CA VAL A 29 8.38 -20.70 1.75
C VAL A 29 8.36 -19.23 2.19
N ALA A 30 9.51 -18.61 2.46
CA ALA A 30 9.56 -17.20 2.88
C ALA A 30 9.00 -16.26 1.80
N GLU A 31 9.22 -16.54 0.52
CA GLU A 31 8.67 -15.77 -0.60
C GLU A 31 7.14 -15.78 -0.62
N TYR A 32 6.51 -16.89 -0.22
CA TYR A 32 5.05 -16.99 -0.06
C TYR A 32 4.52 -16.09 1.05
N GLY A 33 5.35 -15.72 2.03
CA GLY A 33 4.98 -14.78 3.09
C GLY A 33 4.63 -13.40 2.54
N THR A 34 5.37 -12.90 1.55
CA THR A 34 5.05 -11.60 0.90
C THR A 34 3.76 -11.69 0.11
N ALA A 35 3.56 -12.78 -0.64
CA ALA A 35 2.32 -13.01 -1.38
C ALA A 35 1.10 -13.14 -0.45
N ALA A 36 1.24 -13.88 0.65
CA ALA A 36 0.21 -14.02 1.68
C ALA A 36 -0.11 -12.67 2.34
N SER A 37 0.91 -11.89 2.70
CA SER A 37 0.73 -10.55 3.28
C SER A 37 -0.12 -9.67 2.36
N ARG A 38 0.20 -9.58 1.06
CA ARG A 38 -0.55 -8.79 0.07
C ARG A 38 -1.95 -9.32 -0.24
N LEU A 39 -2.21 -10.62 -0.06
CA LEU A 39 -3.54 -11.20 -0.29
C LEU A 39 -4.49 -10.98 0.88
N VAL A 40 -3.94 -10.91 2.10
CA VAL A 40 -4.69 -10.78 3.35
C VAL A 40 -4.80 -9.32 3.78
N HIS A 41 -3.79 -8.51 3.49
CA HIS A 41 -3.72 -7.10 3.86
C HIS A 41 -3.60 -6.26 2.59
N GLU A 42 -4.39 -5.18 2.54
CA GLU A 42 -4.17 -4.14 1.56
C GLU A 42 -2.95 -3.31 2.01
N PRO A 43 -2.01 -3.00 1.10
CA PRO A 43 -0.85 -2.21 1.45
C PRO A 43 -1.29 -0.81 1.90
N LEU A 44 -0.57 -0.25 2.87
CA LEU A 44 -0.79 1.13 3.27
C LEU A 44 -0.49 2.03 2.06
N THR A 45 -1.51 2.67 1.52
CA THR A 45 -1.38 3.49 0.31
C THR A 45 -1.28 4.96 0.70
N VAL A 46 -0.28 5.66 0.14
CA VAL A 46 -0.15 7.11 0.19
C VAL A 46 -0.56 7.65 -1.18
N ALA A 47 -1.80 8.11 -1.29
CA ALA A 47 -2.32 8.74 -2.50
C ALA A 47 -1.81 10.18 -2.57
N VAL A 48 -1.14 10.55 -3.67
CA VAL A 48 -0.55 11.88 -3.86
C VAL A 48 -1.25 12.58 -5.03
N ALA A 49 -2.14 13.53 -4.71
CA ALA A 49 -2.82 14.38 -5.70
C ALA A 49 -1.94 15.57 -6.09
N ASP A 50 -0.70 15.29 -6.48
CA ASP A 50 0.30 16.30 -6.82
C ASP A 50 1.18 15.78 -7.97
N GLU A 51 1.80 16.67 -8.73
CA GLU A 51 2.49 16.28 -9.95
C GLU A 51 3.66 15.32 -9.64
N PRO A 52 3.88 14.27 -10.47
CA PRO A 52 5.03 13.39 -10.33
C PRO A 52 6.35 14.17 -10.30
N GLY A 53 7.01 14.16 -9.15
CA GLY A 53 8.31 14.81 -8.92
C GLY A 53 8.24 15.98 -7.95
N SER A 54 7.03 16.35 -7.53
CA SER A 54 6.80 17.30 -6.44
C SER A 54 7.46 16.86 -5.13
N ASP A 55 7.53 17.76 -4.16
CA ASP A 55 8.09 17.45 -2.85
C ASP A 55 7.25 16.41 -2.09
N LEU A 56 5.91 16.45 -2.25
CA LEU A 56 5.01 15.43 -1.70
C LEU A 56 5.23 14.07 -2.35
N HIS A 57 5.36 14.01 -3.69
CA HIS A 57 5.67 12.74 -4.37
C HIS A 57 7.02 12.17 -3.88
N ARG A 58 8.06 13.02 -3.79
CA ARG A 58 9.36 12.60 -3.27
C ARG A 58 9.30 12.18 -1.81
N ALA A 59 8.46 12.80 -0.98
CA ALA A 59 8.24 12.41 0.40
C ALA A 59 7.56 11.03 0.49
N ALA A 60 6.49 10.81 -0.28
CA ALA A 60 5.79 9.54 -0.36
C ALA A 60 6.74 8.40 -0.80
N LEU A 61 7.62 8.65 -1.78
CA LEU A 61 8.64 7.66 -2.20
C LEU A 61 9.69 7.34 -1.12
N ARG A 62 9.95 8.23 -0.15
CA ARG A 62 10.84 7.94 0.99
C ARG A 62 10.14 7.09 2.06
N ILE A 63 8.81 7.21 2.14
CA ILE A 63 7.96 6.41 3.04
C ILE A 63 7.73 5.00 2.46
N ALA A 64 7.60 4.90 1.13
CA ALA A 64 7.33 3.65 0.44
C ALA A 64 8.38 2.58 0.78
N ASP A 65 7.90 1.39 1.11
CA ASP A 65 8.73 0.25 1.49
C ASP A 65 8.11 -1.06 0.93
N HIS A 66 8.29 -2.18 1.64
CA HIS A 66 7.77 -3.48 1.24
C HIS A 66 6.29 -3.69 1.60
N GLU A 67 5.73 -2.82 2.46
CA GLU A 67 4.34 -2.84 2.96
C GLU A 67 3.56 -1.58 2.57
N LYS A 68 4.25 -0.44 2.36
CA LYS A 68 3.66 0.86 2.02
C LYS A 68 3.90 1.20 0.55
N VAL A 69 2.88 1.68 -0.13
CA VAL A 69 2.94 2.07 -1.55
C VAL A 69 2.60 3.56 -1.71
N ALA A 70 3.27 4.22 -2.64
CA ALA A 70 2.93 5.58 -3.07
C ALA A 70 2.17 5.50 -4.39
N ASP A 71 0.99 6.12 -4.46
CA ASP A 71 0.20 6.25 -5.67
C ASP A 71 0.32 7.69 -6.20
N PRO A 72 1.12 7.92 -7.26
CA PRO A 72 1.36 9.24 -7.81
C PRO A 72 0.19 9.70 -8.68
N ASP A 73 -0.01 11.02 -8.78
CA ASP A 73 -1.06 11.63 -9.61
C ASP A 73 -2.45 11.07 -9.28
N ALA A 74 -2.70 10.84 -7.99
CA ALA A 74 -3.95 10.28 -7.49
C ALA A 74 -5.11 11.26 -7.74
N ASP A 75 -6.18 10.74 -8.34
CA ASP A 75 -7.41 11.48 -8.62
C ASP A 75 -8.60 10.91 -7.82
N GLU A 76 -9.81 11.39 -8.13
CA GLU A 76 -11.05 10.96 -7.46
C GLU A 76 -11.33 9.45 -7.57
N SER A 77 -10.73 8.75 -8.55
CA SER A 77 -10.86 7.30 -8.67
C SER A 77 -10.03 6.54 -7.64
N VAL A 78 -8.96 7.14 -7.14
CA VAL A 78 -8.04 6.57 -6.14
C VAL A 78 -8.42 7.04 -4.74
N SER A 79 -8.64 8.34 -4.57
CA SER A 79 -8.99 8.94 -3.28
C SER A 79 -10.03 10.05 -3.50
N PRO A 80 -11.31 9.77 -3.23
CA PRO A 80 -12.36 10.78 -3.31
C PRO A 80 -12.05 11.97 -2.39
N ASP A 81 -12.41 13.17 -2.83
CA ASP A 81 -12.25 14.40 -2.06
C ASP A 81 -10.79 14.69 -1.65
N LEU A 82 -9.83 14.31 -2.50
CA LEU A 82 -8.41 14.65 -2.32
C LEU A 82 -8.06 15.88 -3.16
N ASP A 83 -7.81 17.01 -2.48
CA ASP A 83 -7.48 18.27 -3.13
C ASP A 83 -6.10 18.20 -3.83
N ARG A 84 -5.98 18.86 -4.99
CA ARG A 84 -4.68 19.00 -5.66
C ARG A 84 -3.66 19.71 -4.76
N GLY A 85 -2.42 19.25 -4.79
CA GLY A 85 -1.34 19.70 -3.93
C GLY A 85 -1.36 19.07 -2.54
N THR A 86 -2.07 17.94 -2.37
CA THR A 86 -2.14 17.22 -1.10
C THR A 86 -1.86 15.72 -1.25
N ALA A 87 -1.58 15.05 -0.14
CA ALA A 87 -1.43 13.60 -0.06
C ALA A 87 -2.24 13.02 1.11
N ARG A 88 -2.87 11.86 0.93
CA ARG A 88 -3.63 11.18 1.97
C ARG A 88 -3.11 9.77 2.19
N VAL A 89 -2.97 9.39 3.46
CA VAL A 89 -2.60 8.03 3.87
C VAL A 89 -3.89 7.24 4.07
N ALA A 90 -3.98 6.03 3.50
CA ALA A 90 -5.13 5.17 3.66
C ALA A 90 -5.44 4.93 5.15
N GLY A 91 -6.70 5.17 5.55
CA GLY A 91 -7.14 5.09 6.95
C GLY A 91 -6.89 6.35 7.80
N VAL A 92 -6.36 7.43 7.20
CA VAL A 92 -6.20 8.75 7.84
C VAL A 92 -6.99 9.78 7.04
N ASP A 93 -8.00 10.38 7.66
CA ASP A 93 -8.90 11.31 6.97
C ASP A 93 -8.20 12.63 6.62
N GLU A 94 -7.32 13.13 7.48
CA GLU A 94 -6.65 14.40 7.27
C GLU A 94 -5.59 14.32 6.15
N PRO A 95 -5.72 15.06 5.03
CA PRO A 95 -4.67 15.11 4.02
C PRO A 95 -3.49 15.96 4.48
N ALA A 96 -2.28 15.65 4.02
CA ALA A 96 -1.06 16.43 4.17
C ALA A 96 -0.86 17.38 2.99
N SER A 97 -0.47 18.62 3.27
CA SER A 97 -0.13 19.63 2.25
C SER A 97 1.38 19.77 2.03
N ASP A 98 2.19 19.07 2.82
CA ASP A 98 3.64 19.22 2.83
C ASP A 98 4.33 17.93 3.34
N PRO A 99 5.63 17.73 3.06
CA PRO A 99 6.36 16.53 3.47
C PRO A 99 6.38 16.26 4.97
N GLU A 100 6.47 17.29 5.82
CA GLU A 100 6.59 17.13 7.27
C GLU A 100 5.28 16.57 7.83
N SER A 101 4.18 17.21 7.48
CA SER A 101 2.86 16.80 7.92
C SER A 101 2.45 15.43 7.34
N LEU A 102 2.99 15.04 6.17
CA LEU A 102 2.85 13.68 5.64
C LEU A 102 3.59 12.65 6.52
N MET A 103 4.85 12.92 6.89
CA MET A 103 5.63 12.02 7.75
C MET A 103 4.98 11.85 9.13
N GLU A 104 4.45 12.93 9.72
CA GLU A 104 3.72 12.88 10.99
C GLU A 104 2.48 11.98 10.92
N ARG A 105 1.74 12.03 9.81
CA ARG A 105 0.55 11.18 9.60
C ARG A 105 0.91 9.71 9.53
N VAL A 106 1.97 9.37 8.81
CA VAL A 106 2.44 7.99 8.69
C VAL A 106 2.94 7.45 10.03
N ALA A 107 3.70 8.25 10.79
CA ALA A 107 4.22 7.84 12.09
C ALA A 107 3.13 7.56 13.15
N ARG A 108 1.89 8.04 12.96
CA ARG A 108 0.74 7.72 13.83
C ARG A 108 0.19 6.31 13.63
N LEU A 109 0.55 5.65 12.52
CA LEU A 109 0.05 4.32 12.15
C LEU A 109 1.02 3.19 12.50
N GLU A 110 2.25 3.53 12.91
CA GLU A 110 3.27 2.61 13.40
C GLU A 110 3.14 2.37 14.92
#